data_AF-A0A6J6GFM5-F1
#
_entry.id   AF-A0A6J6GFM5-F1
#
_cell.length_a   1.000
_cell.length_b   1.000
_cell.length_c   1.000
_cell.angle_alpha   90.00
_cell.angle_beta   90.00
_cell.angle_gamma   90.00
#
_symmetry.space_group_name_H-M   'P 1'
#
loop_
_entity.id
_entity.type
_entity.pdbx_description
1 polymer ?
#
loop_
_entity_poly.entity_id
_entity_poly.type
_entity_poly.pdbx_seq_one_letter_code
_entity_poly.pdbx_strand_id
1 'polypeptide(L)'
;MANETSMRERMINVAVELIAEGGEASVRVSKIAEVVGVKEPSIYHHFKNRTELVTAAYVEWYWQCLRTDVPVDSMMLMVENQNDYERALRKSMEWSYRPERHKDRAIRASVLGAAQTNPELAAAINEINRKFLNGLADSLRLAQGKGWARTDLDPMAAAYWLHGQINGRVVAEMDPGAIDLDAWDAISFEVVFTLLRPRP
;
A
#
# COMPACT_ATOMS: atom_id res chain seq x y z
N MET A 1 -23.55 14.63 -9.55
CA MET A 1 -24.16 14.71 -8.21
C MET A 1 -23.14 14.15 -7.24
N ALA A 2 -22.68 14.94 -6.26
CA ALA A 2 -21.76 14.44 -5.25
C ALA A 2 -22.48 13.30 -4.51
N ASN A 3 -21.89 12.11 -4.50
CA ASN A 3 -22.46 10.96 -3.81
C ASN A 3 -22.42 11.26 -2.31
N GLU A 4 -23.58 11.37 -1.67
CA GLU A 4 -23.66 11.65 -0.23
C GLU A 4 -22.99 10.49 0.53
N THR A 5 -21.93 10.80 1.28
CA THR A 5 -21.18 9.79 2.05
C THR A 5 -22.11 9.10 3.02
N SER A 6 -22.21 7.77 2.93
CA SER A 6 -23.10 6.98 3.77
C SER A 6 -22.74 7.13 5.25
N MET A 7 -23.72 6.91 6.14
CA MET A 7 -23.45 6.93 7.58
C MET A 7 -22.35 5.94 7.98
N ARG A 8 -22.30 4.77 7.34
CA ARG A 8 -21.25 3.76 7.55
C ARG A 8 -19.86 4.31 7.20
N GLU A 9 -19.73 4.98 6.05
CA GLU A 9 -18.47 5.61 5.63
C GLU A 9 -18.06 6.75 6.56
N ARG A 10 -19.01 7.56 7.04
CA ARG A 10 -18.73 8.60 8.05
C ARG A 10 -18.17 8.00 9.34
N MET A 11 -18.76 6.91 9.83
CA MET A 11 -18.25 6.19 11.02
C MET A 11 -16.84 5.65 10.80
N ILE A 12 -16.56 5.11 9.61
CA ILE A 12 -15.23 4.62 9.22
C ILE A 12 -14.21 5.76 9.18
N ASN A 13 -14.54 6.90 8.56
CA ASN A 13 -13.62 8.04 8.46
C ASN A 13 -13.24 8.60 9.84
N VAL A 14 -14.21 8.73 10.75
CA VAL A 14 -13.92 9.13 12.14
C VAL A 14 -13.03 8.10 12.84
N ALA A 15 -13.28 6.81 12.63
CA ALA A 15 -12.42 5.77 13.18
C ALA A 15 -10.98 5.84 12.63
N VAL A 16 -10.81 6.13 11.33
CA VAL A 16 -9.50 6.35 10.71
C VAL A 16 -8.76 7.52 11.37
N GLU A 17 -9.44 8.64 11.59
CA GLU A 17 -8.87 9.81 12.28
C GLU A 17 -8.40 9.46 13.69
N LEU A 18 -9.23 8.76 14.47
CA LEU A 18 -8.86 8.32 15.81
C LEU A 18 -7.65 7.38 15.80
N ILE A 19 -7.59 6.42 14.88
CA ILE A 19 -6.44 5.52 14.73
C ILE A 19 -5.18 6.32 14.39
N ALA A 20 -5.28 7.30 13.48
CA ALA A 20 -4.15 8.13 13.08
C ALA A 20 -3.61 8.99 14.24
N GLU A 21 -4.47 9.44 15.15
CA GLU A 21 -4.10 10.28 16.29
C GLU A 21 -3.54 9.49 17.48
N GLY A 22 -4.10 8.32 17.78
CA GLY A 22 -3.83 7.60 19.04
C GLY A 22 -3.73 6.08 18.93
N GLY A 23 -3.62 5.55 17.72
CA GLY A 23 -3.60 4.12 17.45
C GLY A 23 -4.94 3.43 17.70
N GLU A 24 -5.00 2.10 17.57
CA GLU A 24 -6.25 1.35 17.71
C GLU A 24 -6.96 1.58 19.05
N ALA A 25 -6.19 1.73 20.13
CA ALA A 25 -6.72 1.87 21.49
C ALA A 25 -7.51 3.18 21.70
N SER A 26 -7.29 4.20 20.86
CA SER A 26 -8.05 5.46 20.92
C SER A 26 -9.49 5.30 20.41
N VAL A 27 -9.77 4.26 19.62
CA VAL A 27 -11.06 4.07 18.97
C VAL A 27 -12.11 3.65 19.99
N ARG A 28 -12.99 4.59 20.36
CA ARG A 28 -14.14 4.36 21.25
C ARG A 28 -15.43 4.50 20.47
N VAL A 29 -16.30 3.49 20.53
CA VAL A 29 -17.61 3.49 19.84
C VAL A 29 -18.46 4.70 20.26
N SER A 30 -18.45 5.02 21.56
CA SER A 30 -19.09 6.22 22.11
C SER A 30 -18.59 7.52 21.48
N LYS A 31 -17.28 7.67 21.28
CA LYS A 31 -16.69 8.86 20.66
C LYS A 31 -17.07 8.98 19.19
N ILE A 32 -17.10 7.87 18.47
CA ILE A 32 -17.53 7.86 17.06
C ILE A 32 -19.00 8.28 16.96
N ALA A 33 -19.87 7.73 17.83
CA ALA A 33 -21.28 8.06 17.86
C ALA A 33 -21.51 9.56 18.14
N GLU A 34 -20.78 10.12 19.11
CA GLU A 34 -20.78 11.56 19.42
C GLU A 34 -20.41 12.40 18.20
N VAL A 35 -19.29 12.08 17.52
CA VAL A 35 -18.78 12.85 16.38
C VAL A 35 -19.71 12.78 15.17
N VAL A 36 -20.30 11.61 14.88
CA VAL A 36 -21.23 11.47 13.75
C VAL A 36 -22.66 11.92 14.07
N GLY A 37 -22.96 12.25 15.33
CA GLY A 37 -24.24 12.79 15.79
C GLY A 37 -25.34 11.74 15.98
N VAL A 38 -24.99 10.52 16.39
CA VAL A 38 -25.93 9.41 16.63
C VAL A 38 -25.80 8.85 18.05
N LYS A 39 -26.74 8.00 18.45
CA LYS A 39 -26.62 7.26 19.71
C LYS A 39 -25.69 6.06 19.51
N GLU A 40 -24.94 5.68 20.54
CA GLU A 40 -24.01 4.54 20.47
C GLU A 40 -24.64 3.23 19.96
N PRO A 41 -25.89 2.85 20.35
CA PRO A 41 -26.55 1.67 19.79
C PRO A 41 -26.71 1.70 18.26
N SER A 42 -26.78 2.89 17.65
CA SER A 42 -26.91 3.05 16.21
C SER A 42 -25.66 2.62 15.45
N ILE A 43 -24.48 2.65 16.07
CA ILE A 43 -23.25 2.12 15.45
C ILE A 43 -23.42 0.62 15.18
N TYR A 44 -24.08 -0.10 16.08
CA TYR A 44 -24.21 -1.56 15.97
C TYR A 44 -25.21 -2.02 14.89
N HIS A 45 -25.95 -1.10 14.28
CA HIS A 45 -26.69 -1.39 13.04
C HIS A 45 -25.78 -1.48 11.81
N HIS A 46 -24.60 -0.86 11.85
CA HIS A 46 -23.64 -0.84 10.74
C HIS A 46 -22.47 -1.81 10.95
N PHE A 47 -22.16 -2.16 12.20
CA PHE A 47 -21.06 -3.03 12.59
C PHE A 47 -21.51 -3.96 13.72
N LYS A 48 -21.22 -5.25 13.62
CA LYS A 48 -21.54 -6.27 14.62
C LYS A 48 -20.88 -5.98 15.96
N ASN A 49 -19.67 -5.42 15.94
CA ASN A 49 -18.89 -5.09 17.13
C ASN A 49 -17.80 -4.04 16.82
N ARG A 50 -17.10 -3.59 17.86
CA ARG A 50 -15.96 -2.66 17.73
C ARG A 50 -14.85 -3.19 16.82
N THR A 51 -14.56 -4.49 16.87
CA THR A 51 -13.49 -5.11 16.06
C THR A 51 -13.79 -4.97 14.57
N GLU A 52 -15.02 -5.24 14.13
CA GLU A 52 -15.41 -5.08 12.72
C GLU A 52 -15.31 -3.62 12.25
N LEU A 53 -15.70 -2.66 13.09
CA LEU A 53 -15.54 -1.22 12.83
C LEU A 53 -14.07 -0.84 12.65
N VAL A 54 -13.21 -1.29 13.56
CA VAL A 54 -11.76 -1.04 13.52
C VAL A 54 -11.13 -1.69 12.30
N THR A 55 -11.47 -2.95 11.99
CA THR A 55 -10.98 -3.63 10.78
C THR A 55 -11.41 -2.87 9.53
N ALA A 56 -12.66 -2.40 9.45
CA ALA A 56 -13.13 -1.60 8.32
C ALA A 56 -12.36 -0.26 8.20
N ALA A 57 -12.06 0.39 9.33
CA ALA A 57 -11.24 1.60 9.36
C ALA A 57 -9.81 1.35 8.86
N TYR A 58 -9.15 0.29 9.32
CA TYR A 58 -7.83 -0.08 8.82
C TYR A 58 -7.82 -0.39 7.32
N VAL A 59 -8.83 -1.12 6.83
CA VAL A 59 -8.97 -1.42 5.41
C VAL A 59 -9.14 -0.15 4.58
N GLU A 60 -10.00 0.76 5.02
CA GLU A 60 -10.19 2.06 4.36
C GLU A 60 -8.89 2.88 4.36
N TRP A 61 -8.23 2.97 5.50
CA TRP A 61 -6.98 3.71 5.64
C TRP A 61 -5.87 3.16 4.73
N TYR A 62 -5.81 1.83 4.60
CA TYR A 62 -4.88 1.14 3.70
C TYR A 62 -5.21 1.38 2.23
N TRP A 63 -6.49 1.38 1.86
CA TRP A 63 -6.90 1.71 0.49
C TRP A 63 -6.51 3.13 0.09
N GLN A 64 -6.70 4.09 1.00
CA GLN A 64 -6.33 5.49 0.77
C GLN A 64 -4.83 5.65 0.51
N CYS A 65 -3.97 4.93 1.25
CA CYS A 65 -2.52 5.03 1.10
C CYS A 65 -2.00 4.38 -0.20
N LEU A 66 -2.71 3.39 -0.76
CA LEU A 66 -2.37 2.74 -2.02
C LEU A 66 -2.92 3.46 -3.26
N ARG A 67 -3.76 4.49 -3.08
CA ARG A 67 -4.38 5.18 -4.21
C ARG A 67 -3.31 5.88 -5.06
N THR A 68 -3.24 5.50 -6.33
CA THR A 68 -2.37 6.09 -7.34
C THR A 68 -3.23 6.77 -8.41
N ASP A 69 -2.77 7.89 -8.97
CA ASP A 69 -3.47 8.54 -10.09
C ASP A 69 -3.56 7.62 -11.32
N VAL A 70 -2.54 6.80 -11.55
CA VAL A 70 -2.48 5.81 -12.61
C VAL A 70 -2.00 4.48 -12.04
N PRO A 71 -2.82 3.41 -12.11
CA PRO A 71 -2.41 2.07 -11.71
C PRO A 71 -1.18 1.57 -12.48
N VAL A 72 -0.30 0.81 -11.81
CA VAL A 72 0.97 0.34 -12.42
C VAL A 72 0.73 -0.57 -13.63
N ASP A 73 -0.26 -1.45 -13.56
CA ASP A 73 -0.66 -2.30 -14.70
C ASP A 73 -1.04 -1.45 -15.92
N SER A 74 -1.79 -0.36 -15.71
CA SER A 74 -2.18 0.59 -16.76
C SER A 74 -0.98 1.32 -17.37
N MET A 75 0.02 1.69 -16.57
CA MET A 75 1.28 2.26 -17.08
C MET A 75 2.04 1.26 -17.95
N MET A 76 2.05 -0.02 -17.56
CA MET A 76 2.80 -1.08 -18.23
C MET A 76 2.18 -1.52 -19.56
N LEU A 77 0.88 -1.30 -19.76
CA LEU A 77 0.21 -1.51 -21.06
C LEU A 77 0.71 -0.56 -22.16
N MET A 78 1.35 0.56 -21.79
CA MET A 78 1.80 1.60 -22.71
C MET A 78 3.27 1.45 -23.12
N VAL A 79 3.92 0.35 -22.73
CA VAL A 79 5.34 0.08 -22.98
C VAL A 79 5.53 -0.69 -24.28
N GLU A 80 6.35 -0.18 -25.20
CA GLU A 80 6.56 -0.79 -26.52
C GLU A 80 7.89 -1.56 -26.65
N ASN A 81 8.91 -1.14 -25.90
CA ASN A 81 10.26 -1.68 -25.95
C ASN A 81 10.93 -1.75 -24.56
N GLN A 82 12.11 -2.37 -24.49
CA GLN A 82 12.87 -2.53 -23.23
C GLN A 82 13.20 -1.19 -22.55
N ASN A 83 13.56 -0.15 -23.30
CA ASN A 83 13.90 1.14 -22.71
C ASN A 83 12.67 1.82 -22.11
N ASP A 84 11.51 1.66 -22.73
CA ASP A 84 10.25 2.16 -22.19
C ASP A 84 9.87 1.41 -20.91
N TYR A 85 10.10 0.10 -20.87
CA TYR A 85 9.88 -0.73 -19.69
C TYR A 85 10.75 -0.28 -18.52
N GLU A 86 12.06 -0.16 -18.75
CA GLU A 86 13.01 0.25 -17.71
C GLU A 86 12.66 1.65 -17.18
N ARG A 87 12.26 2.56 -18.08
CA ARG A 87 11.83 3.92 -17.70
C ARG A 87 10.52 3.93 -16.91
N ALA A 88 9.54 3.12 -17.30
CA ALA A 88 8.26 3.01 -16.57
C ALA A 88 8.46 2.42 -15.18
N LEU A 89 9.29 1.37 -15.05
CA LEU A 89 9.64 0.76 -13.78
C LEU A 89 10.36 1.76 -12.86
N ARG A 90 11.36 2.48 -13.40
CA ARG A 90 12.07 3.55 -12.67
C ARG A 90 11.09 4.59 -12.12
N LYS A 91 10.21 5.12 -12.98
CA LYS A 91 9.23 6.14 -12.57
C LYS A 91 8.25 5.62 -11.50
N SER A 92 7.87 4.35 -11.56
CA SER A 92 7.01 3.73 -10.54
C SER A 92 7.71 3.65 -9.17
N MET A 93 8.99 3.30 -9.17
CA MET A 93 9.81 3.29 -7.96
C MET A 93 10.05 4.71 -7.42
N GLU A 94 10.47 5.66 -8.27
CA GLU A 94 10.64 7.08 -7.90
C GLU A 94 9.36 7.68 -7.30
N TRP A 95 8.20 7.40 -7.90
CA TRP A 95 6.91 7.84 -7.36
C TRP A 95 6.67 7.29 -5.95
N SER A 96 7.00 6.01 -5.72
CA SER A 96 6.84 5.35 -4.42
C SER A 96 7.79 5.91 -3.35
N TYR A 97 8.88 6.55 -3.76
CA TYR A 97 9.96 7.08 -2.94
C TYR A 97 9.83 8.55 -2.59
N ARG A 98 8.92 9.28 -3.26
CA ARG A 98 8.67 10.71 -2.99
C ARG A 98 8.52 11.04 -1.50
N PRO A 99 9.09 12.15 -1.01
CA PRO A 99 8.94 12.59 0.38
C PRO A 99 7.48 12.75 0.80
N GLU A 100 6.61 13.24 -0.09
CA GLU A 100 5.18 13.45 0.17
C GLU A 100 4.45 12.15 0.49
N ARG A 101 5.00 11.01 0.04
CA ARG A 101 4.46 9.67 0.25
C ARG A 101 4.91 9.04 1.57
N HIS A 102 5.78 9.69 2.35
CA HIS A 102 6.26 9.17 3.64
C HIS A 102 5.10 8.84 4.58
N LYS A 103 4.12 9.74 4.69
CA LYS A 103 2.91 9.50 5.50
C LYS A 103 2.17 8.23 5.06
N ASP A 104 1.98 8.03 3.76
CA ASP A 104 1.30 6.86 3.21
C ASP A 104 2.07 5.56 3.48
N ARG A 105 3.41 5.59 3.38
CA ARG A 105 4.26 4.45 3.72
C ARG A 105 4.20 4.11 5.21
N ALA A 106 4.20 5.11 6.10
CA ALA A 106 4.06 4.91 7.54
C ALA A 106 2.69 4.32 7.93
N ILE A 107 1.61 4.78 7.29
CA ILE A 107 0.25 4.23 7.45
C ILE A 107 0.24 2.75 7.10
N ARG A 108 0.80 2.42 5.92
CA ARG A 108 0.91 1.06 5.44
C ARG A 108 1.67 0.15 6.40
N ALA A 109 2.80 0.61 6.95
CA ALA A 109 3.55 -0.13 7.96
C ALA A 109 2.73 -0.37 9.24
N SER A 110 1.98 0.64 9.69
CA SER A 110 1.11 0.54 10.87
C SER A 110 0.00 -0.51 10.67
N VAL A 111 -0.66 -0.49 9.51
CA VAL A 111 -1.72 -1.46 9.17
C VAL A 111 -1.14 -2.88 9.05
N LEU A 112 0.01 -3.05 8.41
CA LEU A 112 0.69 -4.35 8.30
C LEU A 112 1.10 -4.89 9.68
N GLY A 113 1.49 -4.01 10.60
CA GLY A 113 1.75 -4.35 12.00
C GLY A 113 0.48 -4.84 12.71
N ALA A 114 -0.62 -4.11 12.61
CA ALA A 114 -1.91 -4.49 13.20
C ALA A 114 -2.43 -5.83 12.63
N ALA A 115 -2.22 -6.08 11.34
CA ALA A 115 -2.59 -7.32 10.68
C ALA A 115 -1.87 -8.56 11.25
N GLN A 116 -0.69 -8.42 11.88
CA GLN A 116 0.03 -9.57 12.46
C GLN A 116 -0.75 -10.28 13.57
N THR A 117 -1.61 -9.55 14.29
CA THR A 117 -2.39 -10.08 15.41
C THR A 117 -3.89 -10.11 15.15
N ASN A 118 -4.33 -9.71 13.94
CA ASN A 118 -5.74 -9.68 13.55
C ASN A 118 -5.93 -10.46 12.23
N PRO A 119 -6.36 -11.74 12.29
CA PRO A 119 -6.51 -12.59 11.12
C PRO A 119 -7.51 -12.08 10.07
N GLU A 120 -8.60 -11.44 10.51
CA GLU A 120 -9.60 -10.86 9.61
C GLU A 120 -9.01 -9.68 8.82
N LEU A 121 -8.30 -8.79 9.52
CA LEU A 121 -7.56 -7.71 8.87
C LEU A 121 -6.47 -8.26 7.94
N ALA A 122 -5.70 -9.26 8.39
CA ALA A 122 -4.67 -9.89 7.56
C ALA A 122 -5.25 -10.44 6.25
N ALA A 123 -6.39 -11.12 6.30
CA ALA A 123 -7.06 -11.63 5.11
C ALA A 123 -7.43 -10.51 4.13
N ALA A 124 -8.05 -9.43 4.63
CA ALA A 124 -8.44 -8.27 3.82
C ALA A 124 -7.22 -7.57 3.20
N ILE A 125 -6.18 -7.30 3.98
CA ILE A 125 -4.96 -6.64 3.51
C ILE A 125 -4.19 -7.52 2.51
N ASN A 126 -4.16 -8.84 2.72
CA ASN A 126 -3.55 -9.78 1.79
C ASN A 126 -4.26 -9.82 0.44
N GLU A 127 -5.58 -9.67 0.41
CA GLU A 127 -6.33 -9.59 -0.85
C GLU A 127 -5.98 -8.31 -1.63
N ILE A 128 -5.93 -7.17 -0.94
CA ILE A 128 -5.53 -5.88 -1.53
C ILE A 128 -4.10 -5.96 -2.09
N ASN A 129 -3.16 -6.45 -1.27
CA ASN A 129 -1.77 -6.60 -1.68
C ASN A 129 -1.63 -7.56 -2.87
N ARG A 130 -2.32 -8.70 -2.85
CA ARG A 130 -2.25 -9.68 -3.95
C ARG A 130 -2.71 -9.07 -5.26
N LYS A 131 -3.79 -8.25 -5.26
CA LYS A 131 -4.24 -7.54 -6.46
C LYS A 131 -3.17 -6.60 -7.01
N PHE A 132 -2.56 -5.79 -6.15
CA PHE A 132 -1.48 -4.88 -6.55
C PHE A 132 -0.25 -5.63 -7.06
N LEU A 133 0.19 -6.66 -6.34
CA LEU A 133 1.40 -7.43 -6.66
C LEU A 133 1.23 -8.32 -7.89
N ASN A 134 0.01 -8.75 -8.21
CA ASN A 134 -0.29 -9.39 -9.49
C ASN A 134 0.01 -8.46 -10.66
N GLY A 135 -0.33 -7.17 -10.58
CA GLY A 135 0.01 -6.20 -11.64
C GLY A 135 1.53 -6.07 -11.87
N LEU A 136 2.33 -6.09 -10.79
CA LEU A 136 3.80 -6.11 -10.89
C LEU A 136 4.32 -7.43 -11.48
N ALA A 137 3.74 -8.56 -11.08
CA ALA A 137 4.12 -9.87 -11.60
C ALA A 137 3.77 -10.01 -13.09
N ASP A 138 2.61 -9.51 -13.52
CA ASP A 138 2.20 -9.50 -14.92
C ASP A 138 3.10 -8.61 -15.78
N SER A 139 3.52 -7.46 -15.24
CA SER A 139 4.53 -6.60 -15.86
C SER A 139 5.87 -7.34 -16.08
N LEU A 140 6.33 -8.13 -15.11
CA LEU A 140 7.53 -8.94 -15.27
C LEU A 140 7.33 -10.10 -16.27
N ARG A 141 6.17 -10.77 -16.27
CA ARG A 141 5.84 -11.80 -17.27
C ARG A 141 5.86 -11.24 -18.70
N LEU A 142 5.33 -10.03 -18.89
CA LEU A 142 5.40 -9.32 -20.17
C LEU A 142 6.86 -9.12 -20.60
N ALA A 143 7.69 -8.57 -19.71
CA ALA A 143 9.11 -8.33 -19.99
C ALA A 143 9.86 -9.64 -20.30
N GLN A 144 9.59 -10.72 -19.58
CA GLN A 144 10.14 -12.05 -19.83
C GLN A 144 9.74 -12.58 -21.21
N GLY A 145 8.45 -12.50 -21.57
CA GLY A 145 7.96 -12.94 -22.88
C GLY A 145 8.52 -12.15 -24.06
N LYS A 146 8.97 -10.91 -23.83
CA LYS A 146 9.64 -10.06 -24.81
C LYS A 146 11.17 -10.18 -24.81
N GLY A 147 11.75 -10.96 -23.91
CA GLY A 147 13.20 -11.10 -23.73
C GLY A 147 13.88 -9.88 -23.09
N TRP A 148 13.11 -8.97 -22.49
CA TRP A 148 13.63 -7.76 -21.80
C TRP A 148 14.07 -8.06 -20.37
N ALA A 149 13.58 -9.16 -19.80
CA ALA A 149 13.95 -9.63 -18.48
C ALA A 149 14.29 -11.12 -18.52
N ARG A 150 15.18 -11.56 -17.62
CA ARG A 150 15.54 -12.97 -17.46
C ARG A 150 14.34 -13.83 -17.03
N THR A 151 14.26 -15.04 -17.55
CA THR A 151 13.10 -15.93 -17.43
C THR A 151 13.14 -16.90 -16.24
N ASP A 152 14.24 -16.92 -15.48
CA ASP A 152 14.41 -17.78 -14.30
C ASP A 152 14.00 -17.10 -12.98
N LEU A 153 13.47 -15.89 -13.03
CA LEU A 153 12.83 -15.24 -11.90
C LEU A 153 11.36 -15.65 -11.80
N ASP A 154 10.93 -16.09 -10.61
CA ASP A 154 9.49 -16.21 -10.31
C ASP A 154 8.87 -14.80 -10.24
N PRO A 155 7.85 -14.48 -11.07
CA PRO A 155 7.32 -13.13 -11.14
C PRO A 155 6.65 -12.66 -9.84
N MET A 156 6.05 -13.57 -9.08
CA MET A 156 5.36 -13.22 -7.84
C MET A 156 6.36 -12.97 -6.71
N ALA A 157 7.37 -13.83 -6.58
CA ALA A 157 8.45 -13.65 -5.62
C ALA A 157 9.20 -12.33 -5.87
N ALA A 158 9.48 -12.01 -7.13
CA ALA A 158 10.10 -10.74 -7.51
C ALA A 158 9.22 -9.53 -7.16
N ALA A 159 7.90 -9.62 -7.38
CA ALA A 159 6.95 -8.56 -7.00
C ALA A 159 6.94 -8.33 -5.48
N TYR A 160 6.87 -9.38 -4.67
CA TYR A 160 6.94 -9.28 -3.21
C TYR A 160 8.29 -8.73 -2.72
N TRP A 161 9.41 -9.14 -3.33
CA TRP A 161 10.73 -8.64 -2.98
C TRP A 161 10.88 -7.13 -3.30
N LEU A 162 10.45 -6.69 -4.49
CA LEU A 162 10.44 -5.28 -4.87
C LEU A 162 9.60 -4.45 -3.89
N HIS A 163 8.43 -4.97 -3.53
CA HIS A 163 7.55 -4.34 -2.57
C HIS A 163 8.13 -4.27 -1.15
N GLY A 164 8.95 -5.26 -0.77
CA GLY A 164 9.68 -5.30 0.50
C GLY A 164 10.65 -4.13 0.66
N GLN A 165 11.26 -3.65 -0.43
CA GLN A 165 12.14 -2.48 -0.38
C GLN A 165 11.39 -1.22 0.08
N ILE A 166 10.13 -1.03 -0.34
CA ILE A 166 9.32 0.10 0.13
C ILE A 166 9.13 0.03 1.65
N ASN A 167 8.96 -1.16 2.21
CA ASN A 167 8.84 -1.35 3.66
C ASN A 167 10.18 -1.16 4.37
N GLY A 168 11.30 -1.57 3.76
CA GLY A 168 12.65 -1.29 4.27
C GLY A 168 12.94 0.20 4.37
N ARG A 169 12.49 1.00 3.39
CA ARG A 169 12.61 2.46 3.43
C ARG A 169 11.93 3.09 4.65
N VAL A 170 10.77 2.57 5.06
CA VAL A 170 10.05 3.09 6.25
C VAL A 170 10.95 3.03 7.49
N VAL A 171 11.75 1.97 7.63
CA VAL A 171 12.68 1.83 8.76
C VAL A 171 13.74 2.93 8.75
N ALA A 172 14.28 3.28 7.58
CA ALA A 172 15.21 4.39 7.45
C ALA A 172 14.55 5.75 7.75
N GLU A 173 13.29 5.94 7.33
CA GLU A 173 12.54 7.17 7.57
C GLU A 173 12.17 7.38 9.04
N MET A 174 12.10 6.30 9.82
CA MET A 174 11.88 6.32 11.27
C MET A 174 13.13 6.71 12.07
N ASP A 175 14.32 6.74 11.47
CA ASP A 175 15.59 7.14 12.09
C ASP A 175 16.25 8.29 11.31
N PRO A 176 15.73 9.53 11.41
CA PRO A 176 16.17 10.65 10.59
C PRO A 176 17.67 10.92 10.75
N GLY A 177 18.40 10.89 9.63
CA GLY A 177 19.83 11.17 9.58
C GLY A 177 20.74 9.95 9.71
N ALA A 178 20.19 8.75 9.96
CA ALA A 178 20.99 7.52 10.00
C ALA A 178 21.55 7.11 8.63
N ILE A 179 20.81 7.40 7.55
CA ILE A 179 21.26 7.18 6.17
C ILE A 179 20.84 8.35 5.26
N ASP A 180 21.51 8.44 4.11
CA ASP A 180 21.07 9.25 2.98
C ASP A 180 19.98 8.50 2.18
N LEU A 181 18.79 9.09 2.06
CA LEU A 181 17.68 8.50 1.32
C LEU A 181 17.91 8.55 -0.20
N ASP A 182 18.74 9.46 -0.71
CA ASP A 182 19.12 9.44 -2.13
C ASP A 182 20.06 8.26 -2.42
N ALA A 183 20.92 7.89 -1.46
CA ALA A 183 21.73 6.68 -1.55
C ALA A 183 20.88 5.40 -1.49
N TRP A 184 19.81 5.40 -0.68
CA TRP A 184 18.80 4.32 -0.69
C TRP A 184 18.18 4.14 -2.08
N ASP A 185 17.79 5.24 -2.73
CA ASP A 185 17.18 5.23 -4.06
C ASP A 185 18.15 4.68 -5.10
N ALA A 186 19.38 5.17 -5.11
CA ALA A 186 20.43 4.74 -6.03
C ALA A 186 20.66 3.22 -5.97
N ILE A 187 20.86 2.66 -4.77
CA ILE A 187 21.08 1.22 -4.57
C ILE A 187 19.84 0.43 -4.98
N SER A 188 18.64 0.88 -4.60
CA SER A 188 17.39 0.19 -4.93
C SER A 188 17.21 0.07 -6.45
N PHE A 189 17.45 1.16 -7.20
CA PHE A 189 17.40 1.12 -8.66
C PHE A 189 18.45 0.17 -9.25
N GLU A 190 19.71 0.31 -8.82
CA GLU A 190 20.81 -0.51 -9.35
C GLU A 190 20.53 -2.01 -9.18
N VAL A 191 20.10 -2.42 -7.98
CA VAL A 191 19.81 -3.83 -7.68
C VAL A 191 18.63 -4.32 -8.51
N VAL A 192 17.55 -3.55 -8.63
CA VAL A 192 16.38 -3.93 -9.44
C VAL A 192 16.74 -4.10 -10.91
N PHE A 193 17.42 -3.12 -11.53
CA PHE A 193 17.77 -3.21 -12.95
C PHE A 193 18.79 -4.30 -13.24
N THR A 194 19.79 -4.46 -12.37
CA THR A 194 20.76 -5.55 -12.48
C THR A 194 20.10 -6.92 -12.33
N LEU A 195 19.15 -7.07 -11.40
CA LEU A 195 18.43 -8.31 -11.18
C LEU A 195 17.61 -8.70 -12.41
N LEU A 196 16.90 -7.75 -13.02
CA LEU A 196 15.94 -8.02 -14.09
C LEU A 196 16.59 -8.32 -15.44
N ARG A 197 17.73 -7.68 -15.75
CA ARG A 197 18.36 -7.78 -17.07
C ARG A 197 18.66 -9.23 -17.47
N PRO A 198 18.52 -9.57 -18.77
CA PRO A 198 18.96 -10.85 -19.29
C PRO A 198 20.44 -11.08 -18.96
N ARG A 199 20.79 -12.32 -18.60
CA ARG A 199 22.18 -12.72 -18.45
C ARG A 199 22.77 -13.04 -19.83
N PRO A 200 24.04 -12.70 -20.09
CA PRO A 200 24.74 -13.10 -21.30
C PRO A 200 24.87 -14.62 -21.42
#